data_AF-A0A969LPX6-F1
#
_entry.id   AF-A0A969LPX6-F1
#
_cell.length_a   1.000
_cell.length_b   1.000
_cell.length_c   1.000
_cell.angle_alpha   90.00
_cell.angle_beta   90.00
_cell.angle_gamma   90.00
#
_symmetry.space_group_name_H-M   'P 1'
#
loop_
_entity.id
_entity.type
_entity.pdbx_description
1 polymer ?
#
loop_
_entity_poly.entity_id
_entity_poly.type
_entity_poly.pdbx_seq_one_letter_code
_entity_poly.pdbx_strand_id
1 'polypeptide(L)'
;MAKSVNWLGRALGVVCATTLASIWAYGPLGAVGGSELDRHQRGYGLLLVAGIAFAVTAIAYGVMAFRDRDMAVKNAGVPDDHPLSFLTMRSTAFKDADLIIVLGTRMNYIIGNAAPPRWNASAKIVRIDIDPVEIASAPRKLDVGVVADAKIAFGQLTDAIKGKVTPANYEGWRERLRTRNVQKMAEAEQSLSNNQSPIHPLRLCKEVRDFMDRDCVLCVDGQETLNYARQAIPQYTARHRINSGAYGTMGVGMPFGLGAKAALPDSQVIVLHGDGSWGMNAMEFDTVMRHNLPVLVVISQNGGWTGDPEKSKPGRDLGYPRYDKFAECFGGHGEYVESRRTSARR
;
A
#
# COMPACT_ATOMS: atom_id res chain seq x y z
N MET A 1 18.38 16.39 -14.37
CA MET A 1 17.17 17.19 -13.99
C MET A 1 16.78 18.26 -15.00
N ALA A 2 17.69 19.09 -15.56
CA ALA A 2 17.27 20.18 -16.46
C ALA A 2 16.39 19.74 -17.67
N LYS A 3 16.72 18.60 -18.30
CA LYS A 3 15.90 18.03 -19.40
C LYS A 3 14.50 17.58 -18.96
N SER A 4 14.35 17.02 -17.75
CA SER A 4 13.06 16.55 -17.23
C SER A 4 12.14 17.70 -16.82
N VAL A 5 12.69 18.84 -16.38
CA VAL A 5 11.94 20.07 -16.07
C VAL A 5 11.23 20.63 -17.31
N ASN A 6 11.89 20.60 -18.47
CA ASN A 6 11.28 21.04 -19.73
C ASN A 6 10.14 20.13 -20.21
N TRP A 7 10.17 18.83 -19.88
CA TRP A 7 9.08 17.92 -20.20
C TRP A 7 7.87 18.13 -19.30
N LEU A 8 8.08 18.39 -18.01
CA LEU A 8 6.98 18.66 -17.08
C LEU A 8 6.14 19.85 -17.57
N GLY A 9 6.75 20.94 -18.02
CA GLY A 9 6.01 22.09 -18.56
C GLY A 9 5.23 21.82 -19.86
N ARG A 10 5.46 20.69 -20.54
CA ARG A 10 4.81 20.32 -21.81
C ARG A 10 3.89 19.10 -21.72
N ALA A 11 3.97 18.34 -20.63
CA ALA A 11 3.16 17.13 -20.43
C ALA A 11 1.68 17.48 -20.28
N LEU A 12 0.82 16.66 -20.86
CA LEU A 12 -0.63 16.74 -20.75
C LEU A 12 -1.17 15.85 -19.61
N GLY A 13 -0.40 14.85 -19.16
CA GLY A 13 -0.74 13.99 -18.03
C GLY A 13 0.47 13.36 -17.35
N VAL A 14 0.60 13.51 -16.03
CA VAL A 14 1.75 13.03 -15.26
C VAL A 14 1.31 12.01 -14.22
N VAL A 15 1.95 10.84 -14.21
CA VAL A 15 1.77 9.83 -13.16
C VAL A 15 3.06 9.69 -12.38
N CYS A 16 2.96 9.69 -11.05
CA CYS A 16 4.06 9.24 -10.19
C CYS A 16 3.71 7.88 -9.61
N ALA A 17 4.47 6.86 -9.99
CA ALA A 17 4.46 5.56 -9.33
C ALA A 17 5.43 5.62 -8.16
N THR A 18 4.92 5.45 -6.94
CA THR A 18 5.77 5.33 -5.76
C THR A 18 5.37 4.15 -4.90
N THR A 19 6.38 3.57 -4.26
CA THR A 19 6.28 2.56 -3.24
C THR A 19 6.91 3.22 -2.02
N LEU A 20 6.10 3.68 -1.08
CA LEU A 20 6.58 4.04 0.25
C LEU A 20 6.94 2.75 1.01
N ALA A 21 7.99 2.06 0.56
CA ALA A 21 8.73 1.06 1.31
C ALA A 21 9.97 0.61 0.54
N SER A 22 11.15 0.93 1.08
CA SER A 22 12.12 -0.02 1.67
C SER A 22 13.54 0.58 1.66
N ILE A 23 14.03 1.00 2.84
CA ILE A 23 15.47 1.03 3.11
C ILE A 23 15.81 -0.36 3.63
N TRP A 24 16.45 -1.20 2.80
CA TRP A 24 17.23 -2.31 3.34
C TRP A 24 18.57 -1.75 3.78
N ALA A 25 18.87 -1.80 5.07
CA ALA A 25 20.22 -1.54 5.56
C ALA A 25 21.11 -2.75 5.22
N TYR A 26 21.58 -2.84 3.98
CA TYR A 26 22.80 -3.60 3.70
C TYR A 26 23.98 -2.67 3.94
N GLY A 27 24.55 -2.76 5.14
CA GLY A 27 25.83 -2.17 5.49
C GLY A 27 26.50 -3.09 6.53
N PRO A 28 27.72 -3.59 6.28
CA PRO A 28 28.41 -4.45 7.23
C PRO A 28 28.63 -3.69 8.54
N LEU A 29 28.64 -4.45 9.65
CA LEU A 29 29.02 -3.99 10.98
C LEU A 29 30.18 -2.98 10.93
N GLY A 30 29.87 -1.72 11.18
CA GLY A 30 30.83 -0.64 11.29
C GLY A 30 30.24 0.47 12.15
N ALA A 31 30.65 0.51 13.41
CA ALA A 31 30.29 1.56 14.35
C ALA A 31 30.83 2.92 13.85
N VAL A 32 29.95 3.90 13.68
CA VAL A 32 30.34 5.32 13.66
C VAL A 32 29.34 6.09 14.51
N GLY A 33 29.89 6.82 15.48
CA GLY A 33 29.18 7.41 16.61
C GLY A 33 28.23 8.55 16.26
N GLY A 34 27.29 8.77 17.18
CA GLY A 34 26.33 9.86 17.12
C GLY A 34 26.97 11.20 17.45
N SER A 35 26.85 12.16 16.53
CA SER A 35 26.78 13.60 16.85
C SER A 35 26.43 14.53 15.67
N GLU A 36 26.07 14.04 14.48
CA GLU A 36 25.85 14.94 13.30
C GLU A 36 24.49 14.82 12.59
N LEU A 37 23.53 14.04 13.10
CA LEU A 37 22.25 13.78 12.43
C LEU A 37 21.08 14.71 12.85
N ASP A 38 21.31 15.67 13.75
CA ASP A 38 20.25 16.35 14.49
C ASP A 38 19.61 17.58 13.80
N ARG A 39 19.86 17.83 12.50
CA ARG A 39 19.38 19.05 11.80
C ARG A 39 18.47 18.88 10.58
N HIS A 40 18.00 17.68 10.24
CA HIS A 40 17.24 17.46 8.98
C HIS A 40 15.80 16.91 9.12
N GLN A 41 15.19 17.03 10.30
CA GLN A 41 13.89 16.42 10.62
C GLN A 41 12.61 17.18 10.18
N ARG A 42 12.67 18.30 9.43
CA ARG A 42 11.47 19.09 9.04
C ARG A 42 10.95 18.92 7.60
N GLY A 43 11.45 17.96 6.82
CA GLY A 43 11.26 17.95 5.36
C GLY A 43 10.13 17.13 4.74
N TYR A 44 9.26 16.44 5.50
CA TYR A 44 8.37 15.42 4.93
C TYR A 44 7.01 15.92 4.43
N GLY A 45 6.69 17.21 4.63
CA GLY A 45 5.53 17.89 4.04
C GLY A 45 5.71 18.30 2.58
N LEU A 46 6.82 17.91 1.93
CA LEU A 46 7.20 18.41 0.60
C LEU A 46 6.59 17.63 -0.58
N LEU A 47 5.73 16.63 -0.33
CA LEU A 47 5.13 15.84 -1.41
C LEU A 47 4.12 16.62 -2.28
N LEU A 48 3.75 17.85 -1.87
CA LEU A 48 2.62 18.61 -2.42
C LEU A 48 2.98 19.96 -3.07
N VAL A 49 4.22 20.43 -2.97
CA VAL A 49 4.53 21.84 -3.25
C VAL A 49 4.48 22.22 -4.75
N ALA A 50 4.30 21.26 -5.67
CA ALA A 50 4.49 21.52 -7.10
C ALA A 50 3.23 21.55 -7.98
N GLY A 51 2.03 21.29 -7.45
CA GLY A 51 0.79 21.43 -8.24
C GLY A 51 0.61 20.46 -9.41
N ILE A 52 1.62 19.63 -9.68
CA ILE A 52 1.53 18.55 -10.67
C ILE A 52 0.61 17.50 -10.10
N ALA A 53 -0.42 17.16 -10.86
CA ALA A 53 -1.37 16.12 -10.49
C ALA A 53 -0.59 14.81 -10.28
N PHE A 54 -0.34 14.45 -9.02
CA PHE A 54 0.07 13.09 -8.73
C PHE A 54 -1.19 12.26 -8.75
N ALA A 55 -1.42 11.48 -9.80
CA ALA A 55 -2.04 10.19 -9.57
C ALA A 55 -1.06 9.40 -8.70
N VAL A 56 -1.06 9.66 -7.39
CA VAL A 56 -0.40 8.79 -6.41
C VAL A 56 -1.15 7.51 -6.52
N THR A 57 -0.64 6.65 -7.40
CA THR A 57 -0.87 5.25 -7.19
C THR A 57 0.11 4.89 -6.10
N ALA A 58 -0.36 4.84 -4.87
CA ALA A 58 0.28 4.02 -3.88
C ALA A 58 0.25 2.59 -4.42
N ILE A 59 1.27 2.22 -5.18
CA ILE A 59 1.69 0.82 -5.28
C ILE A 59 2.69 0.53 -4.13
N ALA A 60 2.59 1.33 -3.07
CA ALA A 60 3.24 1.17 -1.78
C ALA A 60 2.67 -0.05 -1.06
N TYR A 61 3.26 -1.19 -1.35
CA TYR A 61 3.18 -2.37 -0.51
C TYR A 61 4.30 -2.28 0.53
N GLY A 62 3.92 -2.02 1.78
CA GLY A 62 4.84 -1.78 2.88
C GLY A 62 5.71 -3.00 3.20
N VAL A 63 7.02 -2.82 3.13
CA VAL A 63 8.04 -3.58 3.84
C VAL A 63 8.71 -2.59 4.80
N MET A 64 8.66 -2.89 6.10
CA MET A 64 9.21 -2.06 7.16
C MET A 64 10.72 -2.25 7.27
N ALA A 65 11.46 -1.15 7.45
CA ALA A 65 12.87 -1.16 7.81
C ALA A 65 12.99 -0.97 9.33
N PHE A 66 13.61 -1.92 10.01
CA PHE A 66 13.96 -1.79 11.43
C PHE A 66 15.34 -1.13 11.54
N ARG A 67 15.43 0.20 11.65
CA ARG A 67 16.62 0.85 12.26
C ARG A 67 16.55 2.32 12.67
N ASP A 68 15.46 3.05 12.47
CA ASP A 68 15.35 4.42 12.99
C ASP A 68 14.34 4.49 14.13
N ARG A 69 14.79 4.94 15.31
CA ARG A 69 13.98 5.08 16.53
C ARG A 69 12.93 6.20 16.44
N ASP A 70 12.95 7.01 15.38
CA ASP A 70 12.02 8.12 15.17
C ASP A 70 10.95 7.76 14.12
N MET A 71 9.98 6.95 14.53
CA MET A 71 8.74 6.68 13.78
C MET A 71 7.78 7.89 13.69
N ALA A 72 8.17 9.06 14.23
CA ALA A 72 7.34 10.24 14.43
C ALA A 72 6.84 10.94 13.14
N VAL A 73 7.31 10.53 11.95
CA VAL A 73 6.82 11.12 10.69
C VAL A 73 5.54 10.41 10.23
N LYS A 74 4.40 10.74 10.85
CA LYS A 74 3.08 10.25 10.43
C LYS A 74 2.67 10.71 9.00
N ASN A 75 3.32 11.76 8.48
CA ASN A 75 2.89 12.50 7.27
C ASN A 75 3.72 12.24 5.99
N ALA A 76 4.47 11.13 5.90
CA ALA A 76 5.34 10.84 4.75
C ALA A 76 4.63 10.16 3.56
N GLY A 77 3.38 10.52 3.24
CA GLY A 77 2.60 9.93 2.13
C GLY A 77 1.34 10.73 1.81
N VAL A 78 0.71 10.45 0.66
CA VAL A 78 -0.58 11.08 0.29
C VAL A 78 -1.70 10.18 0.78
N PRO A 79 -2.62 10.69 1.61
CA PRO A 79 -3.82 9.97 2.00
C PRO A 79 -4.66 9.57 0.79
N ASP A 80 -5.29 8.40 0.84
CA ASP A 80 -6.11 7.90 -0.27
C ASP A 80 -7.34 8.79 -0.56
N ASP A 81 -7.79 9.60 0.40
CA ASP A 81 -8.86 10.60 0.28
C ASP A 81 -8.39 11.99 -0.17
N HIS A 82 -7.10 12.15 -0.50
CA HIS A 82 -6.59 13.42 -0.99
C HIS A 82 -7.27 13.84 -2.31
N PRO A 83 -7.58 15.12 -2.57
CA PRO A 83 -8.29 15.57 -3.78
C PRO A 83 -7.61 15.26 -5.13
N LEU A 84 -6.32 14.88 -5.10
CA LEU A 84 -5.53 14.45 -6.26
C LEU A 84 -5.32 12.93 -6.32
N SER A 85 -5.88 12.18 -5.38
CA SER A 85 -5.87 10.72 -5.38
C SER A 85 -6.99 10.19 -6.28
N PHE A 86 -6.64 9.41 -7.30
CA PHE A 86 -7.58 8.86 -8.28
C PHE A 86 -7.48 7.33 -8.36
N LEU A 87 -7.55 6.64 -7.23
CA LEU A 87 -7.28 5.19 -7.13
C LEU A 87 -8.14 4.34 -8.07
N THR A 88 -9.43 4.66 -8.21
CA THR A 88 -10.36 3.92 -9.09
C THR A 88 -10.09 4.16 -10.58
N MET A 89 -9.31 5.21 -10.89
CA MET A 89 -8.93 5.62 -12.24
C MET A 89 -7.47 5.31 -12.57
N ARG A 90 -6.75 4.58 -11.72
CA ARG A 90 -5.35 4.19 -11.92
C ARG A 90 -5.06 3.66 -13.33
N SER A 91 -5.86 2.71 -13.80
CA SER A 91 -5.65 2.06 -15.10
C SER A 91 -5.75 3.05 -16.26
N THR A 92 -6.72 3.97 -16.19
CA THR A 92 -6.88 5.05 -17.18
C THR A 92 -5.73 6.04 -17.07
N ALA A 93 -5.36 6.47 -15.86
CA ALA A 93 -4.24 7.39 -15.65
C ALA A 93 -2.92 6.84 -16.22
N PHE A 94 -2.63 5.55 -16.04
CA PHE A 94 -1.42 4.92 -16.58
C PHE A 94 -1.38 4.87 -18.11
N LYS A 95 -2.54 4.75 -18.76
CA LYS A 95 -2.66 4.70 -20.22
C LYS A 95 -2.69 6.09 -20.86
N ASP A 96 -3.26 7.07 -20.16
CA ASP A 96 -3.43 8.44 -20.67
C ASP A 96 -2.19 9.31 -20.43
N ALA A 97 -1.40 9.02 -19.40
CA ALA A 97 -0.22 9.81 -19.07
C ALA A 97 0.81 9.78 -20.21
N ASP A 98 1.39 10.93 -20.52
CA ASP A 98 2.47 11.10 -21.48
C ASP A 98 3.84 11.26 -20.79
N LEU A 99 3.85 11.44 -19.47
CA LEU A 99 5.02 11.39 -18.61
C LEU A 99 4.76 10.50 -17.38
N ILE A 100 5.64 9.51 -17.18
CA ILE A 100 5.63 8.60 -16.04
C ILE A 100 6.89 8.84 -15.22
N ILE A 101 6.72 9.15 -13.94
CA ILE A 101 7.80 9.26 -12.96
C ILE A 101 7.71 8.05 -12.04
N VAL A 102 8.74 7.22 -12.02
CA VAL A 102 8.88 6.10 -11.08
C VAL A 102 9.84 6.53 -9.98
N LEU A 103 9.34 6.64 -8.74
CA LEU A 103 10.07 7.21 -7.61
C LEU A 103 10.20 6.18 -6.48
N GLY A 104 11.42 5.67 -6.26
CA GLY A 104 11.73 4.71 -5.19
C GLY A 104 10.96 3.39 -5.32
N THR A 105 10.59 3.02 -6.55
CA THR A 105 9.81 1.82 -6.86
C THR A 105 10.54 0.95 -7.85
N ARG A 106 10.71 -0.33 -7.49
CA ARG A 106 11.17 -1.36 -8.43
C ARG A 106 10.15 -1.55 -9.54
N MET A 107 10.61 -1.43 -10.79
CA MET A 107 9.79 -1.72 -11.97
C MET A 107 9.67 -3.24 -12.16
N ASN A 108 8.85 -3.88 -11.35
CA ASN A 108 8.66 -5.34 -11.35
C ASN A 108 7.24 -5.75 -11.76
N TYR A 109 6.97 -7.06 -11.72
CA TYR A 109 5.69 -7.66 -12.11
C TYR A 109 4.47 -7.04 -11.40
N ILE A 110 4.64 -6.54 -10.17
CA ILE A 110 3.56 -5.95 -9.36
C ILE A 110 2.97 -4.71 -10.06
N ILE A 111 3.85 -3.85 -10.59
CA ILE A 111 3.44 -2.68 -11.36
C ILE A 111 3.32 -3.00 -12.86
N GLY A 112 3.58 -4.24 -13.27
CA GLY A 112 3.64 -4.65 -14.67
C GLY A 112 4.84 -4.05 -15.41
N ASN A 113 5.98 -3.93 -14.74
CA ASN A 113 7.25 -3.42 -15.28
C ASN A 113 7.17 -2.00 -15.88
N ALA A 114 6.16 -1.21 -15.51
CA ALA A 114 5.77 0.03 -16.18
C ALA A 114 5.62 -0.11 -17.72
N ALA A 115 5.24 -1.30 -18.18
CA ALA A 115 5.21 -1.67 -19.58
C ALA A 115 3.77 -1.64 -20.17
N PRO A 116 3.65 -1.46 -21.50
CA PRO A 116 2.39 -1.68 -22.21
C PRO A 116 1.88 -3.12 -22.08
N PRO A 117 0.56 -3.36 -22.20
CA PRO A 117 -0.51 -2.38 -22.45
C PRO A 117 -1.04 -1.70 -21.19
N ARG A 118 -0.49 -2.04 -20.00
CA ARG A 118 -0.93 -1.47 -18.72
C ARG A 118 -0.53 -0.01 -18.57
N TRP A 119 0.58 0.38 -19.17
CA TRP A 119 1.11 1.73 -19.22
C TRP A 119 1.19 2.23 -20.66
N ASN A 120 1.09 3.54 -20.87
CA ASN A 120 1.24 4.14 -22.19
C ASN A 120 2.60 3.81 -22.81
N ALA A 121 2.60 3.23 -24.00
CA ALA A 121 3.80 2.85 -24.75
C ALA A 121 4.65 4.05 -25.17
N SER A 122 4.00 5.18 -25.48
CA SER A 122 4.65 6.39 -25.96
C SER A 122 5.08 7.35 -24.84
N ALA A 123 4.66 7.09 -23.60
CA ALA A 123 5.00 7.95 -22.48
C ALA A 123 6.52 8.01 -22.24
N LYS A 124 6.97 9.20 -21.86
CA LYS A 124 8.31 9.42 -21.34
C LYS A 124 8.45 8.78 -19.97
N ILE A 125 9.54 8.06 -19.73
CA ILE A 125 9.82 7.48 -18.43
C ILE A 125 11.00 8.18 -17.76
N VAL A 126 10.73 8.71 -16.58
CA VAL A 126 11.73 9.17 -15.61
C VAL A 126 11.75 8.17 -14.46
N ARG A 127 12.92 7.67 -14.08
CA ARG A 127 13.09 6.84 -12.90
C ARG A 127 14.09 7.48 -11.93
N ILE A 128 13.70 7.57 -10.67
CA ILE A 128 14.52 8.04 -9.57
C ILE A 128 14.61 6.89 -8.56
N ASP A 129 15.80 6.37 -8.37
CA ASP A 129 16.06 5.24 -7.47
C ASP A 129 17.39 5.47 -6.75
N ILE A 130 17.50 4.99 -5.50
CA ILE A 130 18.76 5.09 -4.75
C ILE A 130 19.77 4.04 -5.22
N ASP A 131 19.28 2.92 -5.75
CA ASP A 131 20.10 1.83 -6.24
C ASP A 131 20.45 2.04 -7.74
N PRO A 132 21.74 2.14 -8.10
CA PRO A 132 22.15 2.25 -9.49
C PRO A 132 21.78 1.02 -10.34
N VAL A 133 21.68 -0.18 -9.74
CA VAL A 133 21.29 -1.41 -10.45
C VAL A 133 19.87 -1.26 -10.99
N GLU A 134 18.97 -0.70 -10.19
CA GLU A 134 17.58 -0.47 -10.59
C GLU A 134 17.44 0.48 -11.79
N ILE A 135 18.37 1.42 -11.96
CA ILE A 135 18.44 2.25 -13.17
C ILE A 135 19.02 1.46 -14.35
N ALA A 136 20.11 0.72 -14.13
CA ALA A 136 20.81 -0.03 -15.17
C ALA A 136 20.00 -1.22 -15.74
N SER A 137 19.22 -1.90 -14.89
CA SER A 137 18.43 -3.08 -15.23
C SER A 137 16.95 -2.77 -15.46
N ALA A 138 16.59 -1.51 -15.73
CA ALA A 138 15.21 -1.12 -15.95
C ALA A 138 14.61 -1.92 -17.13
N PRO A 139 13.44 -2.59 -16.94
CA PRO A 139 12.87 -3.46 -17.96
C PRO A 139 12.24 -2.68 -19.14
N ARG A 140 12.09 -1.36 -19.00
CA ARG A 140 11.67 -0.45 -20.05
C ARG A 140 12.69 0.67 -20.15
N LYS A 141 13.02 1.05 -21.40
CA LYS A 141 13.95 2.14 -21.68
C LYS A 141 13.54 3.42 -20.93
N LEU A 142 14.47 3.95 -20.16
CA LEU A 142 14.31 5.21 -19.44
C LEU A 142 14.69 6.38 -20.35
N ASP A 143 13.90 7.44 -20.37
CA ASP A 143 14.30 8.71 -20.98
C ASP A 143 15.23 9.48 -20.04
N VAL A 144 15.02 9.36 -18.72
CA VAL A 144 15.92 9.88 -17.67
C VAL A 144 15.97 8.88 -16.52
N GLY A 145 17.18 8.41 -16.19
CA GLY A 145 17.47 7.71 -14.93
C GLY A 145 18.25 8.63 -13.98
N VAL A 146 17.86 8.66 -12.71
CA VAL A 146 18.54 9.44 -11.65
C VAL A 146 18.84 8.50 -10.50
N VAL A 147 20.14 8.35 -10.18
CA VAL A 147 20.59 7.65 -8.98
C VAL A 147 20.64 8.66 -7.84
N ALA A 148 19.65 8.64 -6.95
CA ALA A 148 19.55 9.58 -5.84
C ALA A 148 18.54 9.10 -4.79
N ASP A 149 18.72 9.59 -3.56
CA ASP A 149 17.65 9.55 -2.57
C ASP A 149 16.40 10.29 -3.08
N ALA A 150 15.24 9.66 -2.90
CA ALA A 150 13.96 10.16 -3.41
C ALA A 150 13.59 11.53 -2.83
N LYS A 151 13.84 11.77 -1.54
CA LYS A 151 13.52 13.03 -0.86
C LYS A 151 14.38 14.17 -1.42
N ILE A 152 15.69 13.94 -1.57
CA ILE A 152 16.62 14.93 -2.13
C ILE A 152 16.26 15.25 -3.58
N ALA A 153 16.10 14.22 -4.42
CA ALA A 153 15.84 14.40 -5.83
C ALA A 153 14.51 15.13 -6.09
N PHE A 154 13.48 14.81 -5.31
CA PHE A 154 12.17 15.41 -5.43
C PHE A 154 12.11 16.85 -4.90
N GLY A 155 12.86 17.17 -3.84
CA GLY A 155 13.05 18.55 -3.38
C GLY A 155 13.66 19.43 -4.46
N GLN A 156 14.77 18.98 -5.06
CA GLN A 156 15.41 19.68 -6.18
C GLN A 156 14.50 19.80 -7.41
N LEU A 157 13.73 18.75 -7.72
CA LEU A 157 12.77 18.79 -8.82
C LEU A 157 11.72 19.87 -8.58
N THR A 158 11.17 19.93 -7.37
CA THR A 158 10.13 20.88 -6.95
C THR A 158 10.64 22.32 -7.05
N ASP A 159 11.84 22.57 -6.55
CA ASP A 159 12.49 23.88 -6.67
C ASP A 159 12.72 24.27 -8.14
N ALA A 160 13.16 23.31 -8.96
CA ALA A 160 13.46 23.57 -10.37
C ALA A 160 12.22 23.89 -11.23
N ILE A 161 11.04 23.41 -10.83
CA ILE A 161 9.76 23.60 -11.54
C ILE A 161 8.93 24.75 -10.98
N LYS A 162 9.33 25.31 -9.82
CA LYS A 162 8.67 26.45 -9.20
C LYS A 162 8.57 27.61 -10.18
N GLY A 163 7.35 28.13 -10.36
CA GLY A 163 7.06 29.23 -11.30
C GLY A 163 7.05 28.83 -12.79
N LYS A 164 7.41 27.59 -13.14
CA LYS A 164 7.37 27.07 -14.52
C LYS A 164 6.19 26.15 -14.77
N VAL A 165 5.75 25.45 -13.72
CA VAL A 165 4.61 24.56 -13.74
C VAL A 165 3.64 25.02 -12.68
N THR A 166 2.37 25.13 -13.04
CA THR A 166 1.28 25.47 -12.13
C THR A 166 0.25 24.33 -12.13
N PRO A 167 -0.58 24.21 -11.09
CA PRO A 167 -1.69 23.27 -11.12
C PRO A 167 -2.54 23.42 -12.38
N ALA A 168 -2.82 24.65 -12.82
CA ALA A 168 -3.69 24.92 -13.97
C ALA A 168 -3.26 24.20 -15.26
N ASN A 169 -1.96 23.94 -15.45
CA ASN A 169 -1.42 23.21 -16.61
C ASN A 169 -2.05 21.82 -16.81
N TYR A 170 -2.53 21.17 -15.74
CA TYR A 170 -3.08 19.80 -15.80
C TYR A 170 -4.57 19.72 -15.44
N GLU A 171 -5.28 20.84 -15.27
CA GLU A 171 -6.67 20.80 -14.78
C GLU A 171 -7.59 20.03 -15.74
N GLY A 172 -7.43 20.19 -17.05
CA GLY A 172 -8.24 19.45 -18.02
C GLY A 172 -8.06 17.93 -17.94
N TRP A 173 -6.85 17.43 -17.62
CA TRP A 173 -6.61 16.00 -17.39
C TRP A 173 -7.14 15.56 -16.03
N ARG A 174 -6.91 16.36 -14.98
CA ARG A 174 -7.43 16.09 -13.63
C ARG A 174 -8.94 16.02 -13.60
N GLU A 175 -9.65 16.92 -14.26
CA GLU A 175 -11.11 16.92 -14.27
C GLU A 175 -11.64 15.63 -14.90
N ARG A 176 -11.07 15.19 -16.03
CA ARG A 176 -11.44 13.90 -16.65
C ARG A 176 -11.27 12.71 -15.69
N LEU A 177 -10.19 12.68 -14.91
CA LEU A 177 -9.98 11.65 -13.90
C LEU A 177 -10.97 11.81 -12.74
N ARG A 178 -11.17 13.02 -12.25
CA ARG A 178 -12.05 13.36 -11.12
C ARG A 178 -13.50 12.96 -11.38
N THR A 179 -14.08 13.37 -12.52
CA THR A 179 -15.48 13.06 -12.87
C THR A 179 -15.72 11.55 -12.85
N ARG A 180 -14.83 10.76 -13.47
CA ARG A 180 -14.96 9.30 -13.51
C ARG A 180 -14.64 8.63 -12.18
N ASN A 181 -13.70 9.18 -11.41
CA ASN A 181 -13.33 8.65 -10.09
C ASN A 181 -14.52 8.71 -9.13
N VAL A 182 -15.25 9.84 -9.10
CA VAL A 182 -16.47 9.99 -8.27
C VAL A 182 -17.52 8.94 -8.64
N GLN A 183 -17.78 8.77 -9.94
CA GLN A 183 -18.74 7.75 -10.41
C GLN A 183 -18.33 6.34 -9.97
N LYS A 184 -17.08 5.95 -10.21
CA LYS A 184 -16.59 4.61 -9.85
C LYS A 184 -16.53 4.36 -8.36
N MET A 185 -16.25 5.39 -7.56
CA MET A 185 -16.32 5.28 -6.10
C MET A 185 -17.75 4.97 -5.63
N ALA A 186 -18.76 5.60 -6.23
CA ALA A 186 -20.15 5.30 -5.92
C ALA A 186 -20.55 3.85 -6.31
N GLU A 187 -20.12 3.39 -7.49
CA GLU A 187 -20.32 2.00 -7.94
C GLU A 187 -19.61 0.98 -7.01
N ALA A 188 -18.39 1.30 -6.58
CA ALA A 188 -17.64 0.48 -5.63
C ALA A 188 -18.34 0.41 -4.27
N GLU A 189 -18.87 1.52 -3.77
CA GLU A 189 -19.58 1.57 -2.48
C GLU A 189 -20.87 0.73 -2.50
N GLN A 190 -21.59 0.70 -3.61
CA GLN A 190 -22.74 -0.19 -3.81
C GLN A 190 -22.31 -1.66 -3.73
N SER A 191 -21.20 -2.01 -4.38
CA SER A 191 -20.65 -3.38 -4.38
C SER A 191 -20.22 -3.84 -2.98
N LEU A 192 -19.66 -2.92 -2.18
CA LEU A 192 -19.27 -3.16 -0.79
C LEU A 192 -20.48 -3.38 0.14
N SER A 193 -21.64 -2.84 -0.23
CA SER A 193 -22.85 -2.85 0.58
C SER A 193 -23.76 -4.05 0.34
N ASN A 194 -23.31 -5.04 -0.44
CA ASN A 194 -24.05 -6.28 -0.66
C ASN A 194 -24.26 -7.04 0.68
N ASN A 195 -25.51 -7.43 0.96
CA ASN A 195 -25.93 -8.15 2.17
C ASN A 195 -26.16 -9.66 1.92
N GLN A 196 -25.69 -10.20 0.80
CA GLN A 196 -25.86 -11.63 0.49
C GLN A 196 -25.23 -12.54 1.56
N SER A 197 -25.79 -13.75 1.65
CA SER A 197 -25.23 -14.86 2.42
C SER A 197 -24.87 -15.99 1.44
N PRO A 198 -23.66 -16.58 1.52
CA PRO A 198 -22.58 -16.29 2.47
C PRO A 198 -21.99 -14.88 2.30
N ILE A 199 -21.35 -14.37 3.36
CA ILE A 199 -20.77 -13.01 3.38
C ILE A 199 -19.74 -12.88 2.26
N HIS A 200 -19.95 -11.89 1.39
CA HIS A 200 -18.98 -11.60 0.34
C HIS A 200 -17.71 -10.94 0.92
N PRO A 201 -16.48 -11.27 0.46
CA PRO A 201 -15.25 -10.68 0.99
C PRO A 201 -15.18 -9.14 0.91
N LEU A 202 -15.74 -8.53 -0.14
CA LEU A 202 -15.88 -7.07 -0.22
C LEU A 202 -16.69 -6.50 0.94
N ARG A 203 -17.75 -7.20 1.34
CA ARG A 203 -18.57 -6.79 2.48
C ARG A 203 -17.79 -6.92 3.79
N LEU A 204 -17.06 -8.02 3.99
CA LEU A 204 -16.15 -8.16 5.14
C LEU A 204 -15.16 -6.99 5.21
N CYS A 205 -14.53 -6.65 4.08
CA CYS A 205 -13.59 -5.54 4.02
C CYS A 205 -14.25 -4.19 4.35
N LYS A 206 -15.53 -3.99 3.99
CA LYS A 206 -16.29 -2.80 4.37
C LYS A 206 -16.44 -2.68 5.89
N GLU A 207 -16.81 -3.77 6.57
CA GLU A 207 -16.96 -3.76 8.04
C GLU A 207 -15.62 -3.44 8.72
N VAL A 208 -14.51 -4.00 8.22
CA VAL A 208 -13.16 -3.67 8.72
C VAL A 208 -12.80 -2.20 8.46
N ARG A 209 -13.09 -1.68 7.26
CA ARG A 209 -12.88 -0.27 6.90
C ARG A 209 -13.66 0.68 7.79
N ASP A 210 -14.92 0.36 8.07
CA ASP A 210 -15.79 1.27 8.83
C ASP A 210 -15.51 1.19 10.34
N PHE A 211 -14.88 0.11 10.82
CA PHE A 211 -14.41 -0.05 12.20
C PHE A 211 -13.04 0.61 12.46
N MET A 212 -12.15 0.65 11.46
CA MET A 212 -10.78 1.06 11.68
C MET A 212 -10.61 2.54 12.03
N ASP A 213 -9.64 2.81 12.90
CA ASP A 213 -9.16 4.17 13.12
C ASP A 213 -8.42 4.70 11.89
N ARG A 214 -8.40 6.03 11.70
CA ARG A 214 -7.75 6.65 10.54
C ARG A 214 -6.23 6.37 10.48
N ASP A 215 -5.58 6.20 11.64
CA ASP A 215 -4.18 5.78 11.77
C ASP A 215 -4.02 4.33 12.24
N CYS A 216 -4.99 3.48 11.94
CA CYS A 216 -4.89 2.03 12.14
C CYS A 216 -3.78 1.42 11.28
N VAL A 217 -2.95 0.56 11.88
CA VAL A 217 -2.05 -0.31 11.12
C VAL A 217 -2.82 -1.53 10.63
N LEU A 218 -3.00 -1.61 9.32
CA LEU A 218 -3.62 -2.74 8.66
C LEU A 218 -2.54 -3.67 8.07
N CYS A 219 -2.41 -4.86 8.65
CA CYS A 219 -1.69 -5.96 8.04
C CYS A 219 -2.66 -6.83 7.24
N VAL A 220 -2.34 -7.15 5.99
CA VAL A 220 -3.19 -7.98 5.13
C VAL A 220 -2.40 -9.15 4.55
N ASP A 221 -2.93 -10.35 4.72
CA ASP A 221 -2.30 -11.60 4.30
C ASP A 221 -3.33 -12.54 3.64
N GLY A 222 -2.82 -13.41 2.76
CA GLY A 222 -3.62 -14.20 1.83
C GLY A 222 -3.64 -13.63 0.41
N GLN A 223 -4.18 -14.42 -0.53
CA GLN A 223 -4.27 -14.00 -1.94
C GLN A 223 -5.52 -13.16 -2.18
N GLU A 224 -6.71 -13.77 -2.10
CA GLU A 224 -7.98 -13.10 -2.39
C GLU A 224 -8.29 -12.01 -1.38
N THR A 225 -8.07 -12.30 -0.08
CA THR A 225 -8.25 -11.31 0.99
C THR A 225 -7.42 -10.04 0.72
N LEU A 226 -6.18 -10.18 0.27
CA LEU A 226 -5.32 -9.05 -0.09
C LEU A 226 -5.87 -8.29 -1.31
N ASN A 227 -6.37 -8.99 -2.32
CA ASN A 227 -6.99 -8.37 -3.50
C ASN A 227 -8.26 -7.58 -3.15
N TYR A 228 -9.15 -8.14 -2.32
CA TYR A 228 -10.37 -7.47 -1.89
C TYR A 228 -10.08 -6.30 -0.96
N ALA A 229 -9.22 -6.48 0.05
CA ALA A 229 -8.84 -5.41 0.96
C ALA A 229 -8.15 -4.25 0.25
N ARG A 230 -7.41 -4.51 -0.84
CA ARG A 230 -6.79 -3.46 -1.66
C ARG A 230 -7.81 -2.61 -2.40
N GLN A 231 -8.92 -3.21 -2.81
CA GLN A 231 -9.98 -2.51 -3.54
C GLN A 231 -10.92 -1.76 -2.58
N ALA A 232 -11.13 -2.32 -1.39
CA ALA A 232 -12.16 -1.88 -0.46
C ALA A 232 -11.66 -0.94 0.64
N ILE A 233 -10.43 -1.14 1.14
CA ILE A 233 -9.95 -0.50 2.36
C ILE A 233 -8.90 0.57 2.00
N PRO A 234 -9.23 1.86 2.14
CA PRO A 234 -8.30 2.96 1.92
C PRO A 234 -7.22 3.04 3.01
N GLN A 235 -6.12 3.71 2.70
CA GLN A 235 -5.05 4.03 3.63
C GLN A 235 -4.84 5.54 3.71
N TYR A 236 -4.78 6.06 4.93
CA TYR A 236 -4.64 7.49 5.21
C TYR A 236 -3.29 7.86 5.78
N THR A 237 -2.63 6.92 6.45
CA THR A 237 -1.38 7.17 7.17
C THR A 237 -0.23 6.40 6.53
N ALA A 238 0.88 7.09 6.28
CA ALA A 238 2.05 6.49 5.67
C ALA A 238 2.59 5.34 6.55
N ARG A 239 3.06 4.25 5.93
CA ARG A 239 3.62 3.06 6.62
C ARG A 239 2.66 2.27 7.49
N HIS A 240 1.36 2.55 7.45
CA HIS A 240 0.35 1.83 8.23
C HIS A 240 -0.31 0.67 7.44
N ARG A 241 0.18 0.36 6.23
CA ARG A 241 -0.28 -0.80 5.44
C ARG A 241 0.87 -1.76 5.23
N ILE A 242 0.72 -3.00 5.72
CA ILE A 242 1.74 -4.03 5.65
C ILE A 242 1.15 -5.28 4.98
N ASN A 243 1.91 -5.94 4.11
CA ASN A 243 1.50 -7.18 3.46
C ASN A 243 2.73 -7.95 2.97
N SER A 244 2.49 -9.04 2.24
CA SER A 244 3.49 -9.98 1.73
C SER A 244 4.52 -9.43 0.74
N GLY A 245 4.37 -8.17 0.29
CA GLY A 245 5.36 -7.48 -0.51
C GLY A 245 5.67 -8.18 -1.83
N ALA A 246 6.92 -8.10 -2.29
CA ALA A 246 7.31 -8.58 -3.62
C ALA A 246 7.40 -10.10 -3.75
N TYR A 247 7.58 -10.83 -2.65
CA TYR A 247 7.63 -12.29 -2.69
C TYR A 247 6.25 -12.93 -2.57
N GLY A 248 5.22 -12.19 -2.17
CA GLY A 248 3.89 -12.75 -2.02
C GLY A 248 3.83 -13.87 -0.97
N THR A 249 4.74 -13.84 0.02
CA THR A 249 4.84 -14.82 1.10
C THR A 249 3.54 -14.90 1.91
N MET A 250 2.98 -16.10 2.06
CA MET A 250 1.81 -16.36 2.90
C MET A 250 2.24 -16.60 4.35
N GLY A 251 1.42 -16.15 5.30
CA GLY A 251 1.68 -16.31 6.74
C GLY A 251 2.39 -15.13 7.38
N VAL A 252 2.71 -14.08 6.63
CA VAL A 252 3.37 -12.89 7.17
C VAL A 252 2.48 -12.09 8.13
N GLY A 253 1.15 -12.28 8.08
CA GLY A 253 0.19 -11.42 8.76
C GLY A 253 0.42 -11.31 10.26
N MET A 254 0.44 -12.44 10.97
CA MET A 254 0.66 -12.45 12.42
C MET A 254 2.02 -11.88 12.82
N PRO A 255 3.17 -12.38 12.32
CA PRO A 255 4.47 -11.79 12.66
C PRO A 255 4.56 -10.29 12.40
N PHE A 256 4.02 -9.81 11.27
CA PHE A 256 4.03 -8.38 10.94
C PHE A 256 3.10 -7.56 11.83
N GLY A 257 1.90 -8.07 12.13
CA GLY A 257 0.97 -7.44 13.06
C GLY A 257 1.54 -7.28 14.46
N LEU A 258 2.20 -8.33 14.98
CA LEU A 258 2.85 -8.29 16.29
C LEU A 258 4.03 -7.32 16.32
N GLY A 259 4.87 -7.34 15.27
CA GLY A 259 5.96 -6.38 15.13
C GLY A 259 5.45 -4.93 15.08
N ALA A 260 4.37 -4.68 14.35
CA ALA A 260 3.73 -3.38 14.30
C ALA A 260 3.17 -2.96 15.67
N LYS A 261 2.49 -3.86 16.39
CA LYS A 261 1.94 -3.56 17.72
C LYS A 261 3.04 -3.30 18.75
N ALA A 262 4.14 -4.03 18.70
CA ALA A 262 5.29 -3.78 19.55
C ALA A 262 5.97 -2.43 19.24
N ALA A 263 6.04 -2.04 17.97
CA ALA A 263 6.63 -0.76 17.55
C ALA A 263 5.70 0.43 17.79
N LEU A 264 4.38 0.23 17.75
CA LEU A 264 3.33 1.23 17.95
C LEU A 264 2.30 0.72 18.99
N PRO A 265 2.66 0.69 20.29
CA PRO A 265 1.82 0.10 21.33
C PRO A 265 0.43 0.73 21.45
N ASP A 266 0.33 2.03 21.18
CA ASP A 266 -0.93 2.78 21.30
C ASP A 266 -1.79 2.74 20.03
N SER A 267 -1.25 2.31 18.89
CA SER A 267 -1.99 2.24 17.63
C SER A 267 -2.93 1.03 17.61
N GLN A 268 -4.10 1.20 16.99
CA GLN A 268 -4.93 0.09 16.58
C GLN A 268 -4.18 -0.73 15.51
N VAL A 269 -4.12 -2.06 15.69
CA VAL A 269 -3.51 -2.98 14.73
C VAL A 269 -4.53 -4.05 14.37
N ILE A 270 -4.86 -4.12 13.09
CA ILE A 270 -5.75 -5.13 12.52
C ILE A 270 -4.95 -6.02 11.59
N VAL A 271 -5.06 -7.34 11.79
CA VAL A 271 -4.47 -8.36 10.93
C VAL A 271 -5.60 -9.07 10.19
N LEU A 272 -5.76 -8.74 8.91
CA LEU A 272 -6.77 -9.32 8.02
C LEU A 272 -6.16 -10.47 7.21
N HIS A 273 -6.56 -11.69 7.55
CA HIS A 273 -6.08 -12.94 6.98
C HIS A 273 -7.09 -13.57 6.01
N GLY A 274 -6.60 -14.31 5.02
CA GLY A 274 -7.31 -15.50 4.54
C GLY A 274 -7.02 -16.70 5.46
N ASP A 275 -7.97 -17.62 5.62
CA ASP A 275 -7.83 -18.83 6.44
C ASP A 275 -6.54 -19.64 6.19
N GLY A 276 -6.17 -19.85 4.93
CA GLY A 276 -4.92 -20.54 4.60
C GLY A 276 -3.68 -19.78 5.08
N SER A 277 -3.68 -18.44 4.95
CA SER A 277 -2.56 -17.62 5.42
C SER A 277 -2.47 -17.58 6.94
N TRP A 278 -3.62 -17.57 7.63
CA TRP A 278 -3.68 -17.69 9.08
C TRP A 278 -3.02 -18.99 9.54
N GLY A 279 -3.36 -20.12 8.91
CA GLY A 279 -2.84 -21.44 9.29
C GLY A 279 -1.32 -21.58 9.23
N MET A 280 -0.61 -20.73 8.49
CA MET A 280 0.86 -20.78 8.40
C MET A 280 1.55 -20.39 9.71
N ASN A 281 1.02 -19.38 10.41
CA ASN A 281 1.63 -18.82 11.63
C ASN A 281 0.59 -18.57 12.74
N ALA A 282 -0.50 -19.35 12.78
CA ALA A 282 -1.56 -19.23 13.77
C ALA A 282 -1.06 -19.35 15.22
N MET A 283 0.00 -20.15 15.44
CA MET A 283 0.60 -20.33 16.76
C MET A 283 1.27 -19.07 17.33
N GLU A 284 1.51 -18.04 16.52
CA GLU A 284 1.93 -16.72 17.04
C GLU A 284 0.85 -16.05 17.90
N PHE A 285 -0.36 -16.60 17.95
CA PHE A 285 -1.35 -16.20 18.94
C PHE A 285 -0.90 -16.48 20.39
N ASP A 286 -0.05 -17.48 20.62
CA ASP A 286 0.64 -17.65 21.90
C ASP A 286 1.54 -16.44 22.22
N THR A 287 2.26 -15.92 21.22
CA THR A 287 3.09 -14.71 21.35
C THR A 287 2.27 -13.47 21.69
N VAL A 288 1.06 -13.33 21.10
CA VAL A 288 0.10 -12.26 21.48
C VAL A 288 -0.11 -12.26 22.99
N MET A 289 -0.40 -13.42 23.56
CA MET A 289 -0.76 -13.57 24.97
C MET A 289 0.45 -13.37 25.89
N ARG A 290 1.58 -14.04 25.60
CA ARG A 290 2.80 -13.93 26.42
C ARG A 290 3.36 -12.51 26.49
N HIS A 291 3.24 -11.73 25.42
CA HIS A 291 3.80 -10.38 25.34
C HIS A 291 2.76 -9.28 25.51
N ASN A 292 1.49 -9.63 25.75
CA ASN A 292 0.39 -8.68 25.86
C ASN A 292 0.37 -7.67 24.70
N LEU A 293 0.37 -8.18 23.46
CA LEU A 293 0.36 -7.39 22.23
C LEU A 293 -1.04 -7.43 21.59
N PRO A 294 -2.02 -6.66 22.09
CA PRO A 294 -3.40 -6.80 21.63
C PRO A 294 -3.54 -6.37 20.17
N VAL A 295 -3.85 -7.33 19.31
CA VAL A 295 -4.15 -7.13 17.88
C VAL A 295 -5.54 -7.70 17.58
N LEU A 296 -6.26 -7.06 16.67
CA LEU A 296 -7.53 -7.61 16.16
C LEU A 296 -7.23 -8.49 14.95
N VAL A 297 -7.45 -9.79 15.07
CA VAL A 297 -7.29 -10.74 13.97
C VAL A 297 -8.64 -10.99 13.31
N VAL A 298 -8.75 -10.72 12.01
CA VAL A 298 -9.95 -10.98 11.21
C VAL A 298 -9.61 -12.01 10.15
N ILE A 299 -10.32 -13.15 10.15
CA ILE A 299 -10.05 -14.25 9.22
C ILE A 299 -11.20 -14.35 8.22
N SER A 300 -10.91 -14.08 6.94
CA SER A 300 -11.78 -14.41 5.83
C SER A 300 -11.70 -15.90 5.56
N GLN A 301 -12.65 -16.66 6.11
CA GLN A 301 -12.70 -18.11 6.02
C GLN A 301 -13.60 -18.57 4.87
N ASN A 302 -12.99 -18.92 3.74
CA ASN A 302 -13.68 -19.40 2.54
C ASN A 302 -13.45 -20.90 2.29
N GLY A 303 -12.76 -21.57 3.20
CA GLY A 303 -12.55 -23.00 3.20
C GLY A 303 -11.43 -23.47 2.28
N GLY A 304 -10.57 -22.58 1.76
CA GLY A 304 -9.50 -23.08 0.90
C GLY A 304 -8.65 -22.06 0.13
N TRP A 305 -7.65 -22.61 -0.54
CA TRP A 305 -6.77 -21.90 -1.43
C TRP A 305 -7.40 -21.73 -2.82
N THR A 306 -8.04 -20.58 -3.04
CA THR A 306 -8.91 -20.31 -4.21
C THR A 306 -8.17 -19.96 -5.52
N GLY A 307 -6.83 -19.96 -5.55
CA GLY A 307 -6.03 -19.70 -6.74
C GLY A 307 -6.06 -20.82 -7.81
N ASP A 308 -7.08 -21.67 -7.79
CA ASP A 308 -7.31 -22.75 -8.75
C ASP A 308 -8.82 -22.89 -9.01
N PRO A 309 -9.39 -22.07 -9.92
CA PRO A 309 -10.83 -22.01 -10.16
C PRO A 309 -11.44 -23.35 -10.59
N GLU A 310 -10.64 -24.19 -11.27
CA GLU A 310 -11.05 -25.51 -11.77
C GLU A 310 -10.98 -26.60 -10.69
N LYS A 311 -10.46 -26.29 -9.49
CA LYS A 311 -10.27 -27.22 -8.36
C LYS A 311 -9.54 -28.52 -8.77
N SER A 312 -8.59 -28.38 -9.69
CA SER A 312 -7.81 -29.48 -10.25
C SER A 312 -6.63 -29.89 -9.36
N LYS A 313 -6.16 -29.00 -8.48
CA LYS A 313 -4.98 -29.20 -7.64
C LYS A 313 -5.36 -29.79 -6.28
N PRO A 314 -4.71 -30.88 -5.81
CA PRO A 314 -4.94 -31.43 -4.49
C PRO A 314 -4.42 -30.49 -3.37
N GLY A 315 -4.94 -30.66 -2.15
CA GLY A 315 -4.48 -29.92 -0.96
C GLY A 315 -4.97 -28.46 -0.88
N ARG A 316 -6.04 -28.12 -1.61
CA ARG A 316 -6.59 -26.76 -1.66
C ARG A 316 -7.80 -26.56 -0.75
N ASP A 317 -8.45 -27.63 -0.32
CA ASP A 317 -9.57 -27.60 0.64
C ASP A 317 -9.03 -27.62 2.07
N LEU A 318 -9.42 -26.62 2.85
CA LEU A 318 -9.02 -26.44 4.25
C LEU A 318 -10.21 -26.60 5.21
N GLY A 319 -11.43 -26.72 4.68
CA GLY A 319 -12.66 -26.77 5.48
C GLY A 319 -12.89 -25.52 6.35
N TYR A 320 -13.75 -25.67 7.36
CA TYR A 320 -14.16 -24.55 8.24
C TYR A 320 -13.81 -24.78 9.71
N PRO A 321 -12.50 -24.85 10.10
CA PRO A 321 -12.10 -24.94 11.50
C PRO A 321 -12.62 -23.78 12.35
N ARG A 322 -12.93 -24.05 13.62
CA ARG A 322 -13.38 -23.04 14.58
C ARG A 322 -12.21 -22.27 15.18
N TYR A 323 -11.68 -21.30 14.41
CA TYR A 323 -10.56 -20.45 14.83
C TYR A 323 -10.88 -19.54 16.01
N ASP A 324 -12.16 -19.24 16.24
CA ASP A 324 -12.63 -18.57 17.45
C ASP A 324 -12.34 -19.40 18.70
N LYS A 325 -12.60 -20.71 18.68
CA LYS A 325 -12.24 -21.63 19.78
C LYS A 325 -10.72 -21.78 19.94
N PHE A 326 -9.98 -21.70 18.83
CA PHE A 326 -8.52 -21.67 18.91
C PHE A 326 -8.05 -20.47 19.75
N ALA A 327 -8.63 -19.28 19.56
CA ALA A 327 -8.29 -18.11 20.37
C ALA A 327 -8.61 -18.31 21.86
N GLU A 328 -9.78 -18.90 22.17
CA GLU A 328 -10.19 -19.22 23.55
C GLU A 328 -9.20 -20.15 24.27
N CYS A 329 -8.60 -21.12 23.56
CA CYS A 329 -7.61 -22.03 24.14
C CYS A 329 -6.36 -21.33 24.69
N PHE A 330 -6.02 -20.14 24.19
CA PHE A 330 -4.91 -19.33 24.69
C PHE A 330 -5.37 -18.26 25.69
N GLY A 331 -6.65 -18.24 26.07
CA GLY A 331 -7.24 -17.21 26.92
C GLY A 331 -7.62 -15.92 26.19
N GLY A 332 -7.65 -15.94 24.86
CA GLY A 332 -8.11 -14.82 24.03
C GLY A 332 -9.64 -14.81 23.85
N HIS A 333 -10.14 -13.72 23.26
CA HIS A 333 -11.53 -13.62 22.82
C HIS A 333 -11.66 -14.09 21.37
N GLY A 334 -12.68 -14.91 21.09
CA GLY A 334 -12.96 -15.44 19.76
C GLY A 334 -14.42 -15.22 19.35
N GLU A 335 -14.65 -14.84 18.09
CA GLU A 335 -16.00 -14.75 17.52
C GLU A 335 -16.06 -15.46 16.17
N TYR A 336 -17.13 -16.24 15.96
CA TYR A 336 -17.45 -16.86 14.69
C TYR A 336 -18.68 -16.19 14.07
N VAL A 337 -18.51 -15.58 12.89
CA VAL A 337 -19.51 -14.71 12.27
C VAL A 337 -19.92 -15.27 10.90
N GLU A 338 -21.15 -15.76 10.81
CA GLU A 338 -21.70 -16.35 9.57
C GLU A 338 -22.71 -15.44 8.86
N SER A 339 -23.30 -14.51 9.61
CA SER A 339 -24.26 -13.55 9.11
C SER A 339 -24.11 -12.21 9.82
N ARG A 340 -24.62 -11.15 9.19
CA ARG A 340 -24.68 -9.85 9.84
C ARG A 340 -25.63 -9.94 11.03
N ARG A 341 -25.12 -9.78 12.24
CA ARG A 341 -25.96 -9.45 13.38
C ARG A 341 -26.47 -8.02 13.22
N THR A 342 -27.75 -7.84 12.90
CA THR A 342 -28.43 -6.56 13.16
C THR A 342 -28.67 -6.46 14.66
N SER A 343 -27.74 -5.89 15.41
CA SER A 343 -28.05 -5.34 16.73
C SER A 343 -27.05 -4.26 17.13
N ALA A 344 -27.61 -3.19 17.70
CA ALA A 344 -26.91 -2.03 18.21
C ALA A 344 -25.77 -2.44 19.15
N ARG A 345 -24.66 -1.69 19.07
CA ARG A 345 -23.49 -1.69 19.96
C ARG A 345 -23.84 -2.21 21.36
N ARG A 346 -23.14 -3.25 21.81
CA ARG A 346 -22.98 -3.58 23.23
C ARG A 346 -21.55 -3.32 23.64
#